data_AF-A0A1F2X5R7-F1
#
_entry.id   AF-A0A1F2X5R7-F1
#
_cell.length_a   1.000
_cell.length_b   1.000
_cell.length_c   1.000
_cell.angle_alpha   90.00
_cell.angle_beta   90.00
_cell.angle_gamma   90.00
#
_symmetry.space_group_name_H-M   'P 1'
#
loop_
_entity.id
_entity.type
_entity.pdbx_description
1 polymer ?
#
loop_
_entity_poly.entity_id
_entity_poly.type
_entity_poly.pdbx_seq_one_letter_code
_entity_poly.pdbx_strand_id
1 'polypeptide(L)'
;VGGFGKTSRRFWNRLRAGGVEVRCYNPPRLDSPLGWLSRDHRKMLSVDGQVGFVSGLCVGRMWEGVPEKKIEPWRDTGIEVRGPSVADIEQAFAQVWAMIGEPIPERELVSRGALAQEGETAIRIVANIPATAGTFRLDQLIAALARKRLWLTDAYYAGTTAYVQALRAAAKDGVDVRLLVPNGTDIPILRPLSRAGYRSLLEAGVRIFEWNGTMVHAKTAVTDGRWARVGSTNLNISSWLGNCELDAVVENELFAREMEEMYLQDLTNATEIVLDAKQKVRAPGEPLHRHPMMTSGGGRGGRAAAGAVRIGNAVGAAFTGRRILGPVEARLMTSVGAFFLILAVLFALFPRLLAYPLLIIFAWLGGALLYRSYKLHREGQRKRDAHSSHRKSKG
;
A
#
# COMPACT_ATOMS: atom_id res chain seq x y z
N VAL A 1 15.91 6.66 2.38
CA VAL A 1 14.63 6.49 1.67
C VAL A 1 14.91 6.24 0.19
N GLY A 2 14.20 5.30 -0.45
CA GLY A 2 14.18 5.01 -1.90
C GLY A 2 15.41 4.33 -2.53
N GLY A 3 16.58 4.47 -1.92
CA GLY A 3 17.88 4.01 -2.46
C GLY A 3 19.05 4.88 -1.99
N PHE A 4 18.77 6.03 -1.37
CA PHE A 4 19.77 6.92 -0.79
C PHE A 4 20.68 6.18 0.20
N GLY A 5 21.97 6.12 -0.11
CA GLY A 5 22.98 5.41 0.68
C GLY A 5 22.94 3.88 0.59
N LYS A 6 22.01 3.29 -0.19
CA LYS A 6 21.89 1.83 -0.36
C LYS A 6 22.63 1.30 -1.60
N THR A 7 22.69 2.10 -2.67
CA THR A 7 23.42 1.78 -3.90
C THR A 7 24.50 2.82 -4.16
N SER A 8 25.74 2.36 -4.40
CA SER A 8 26.87 3.27 -4.59
C SER A 8 26.81 4.00 -5.94
N ARG A 9 27.39 5.20 -6.00
CA ARG A 9 27.56 5.94 -7.27
C ARG A 9 28.35 5.12 -8.31
N ARG A 10 29.31 4.30 -7.85
CA ARG A 10 30.13 3.44 -8.70
C ARG A 10 29.29 2.42 -9.47
N PHE A 11 28.26 1.85 -8.85
CA PHE A 11 27.34 0.92 -9.52
C PHE A 11 26.65 1.58 -10.72
N TRP A 12 26.04 2.75 -10.51
CA TRP A 12 25.36 3.49 -11.57
C TRP A 12 26.30 4.00 -12.66
N ASN A 13 27.51 4.43 -12.29
CA ASN A 13 28.52 4.86 -13.25
C ASN A 13 29.00 3.71 -14.14
N ARG A 14 29.11 2.49 -13.60
CA ARG A 14 29.44 1.29 -14.40
C ARG A 14 28.37 0.99 -15.45
N LEU A 15 27.09 1.12 -15.10
CA LEU A 15 25.99 0.96 -16.06
C LEU A 15 26.05 2.00 -17.17
N ARG A 16 26.23 3.28 -16.81
CA ARG A 16 26.39 4.36 -17.81
C ARG A 16 27.60 4.15 -18.73
N ALA A 17 28.73 3.71 -18.18
CA ALA A 17 29.92 3.40 -18.97
C ALA A 17 29.70 2.23 -19.96
N GLY A 18 28.74 1.34 -19.67
CA GLY A 18 28.31 0.27 -20.57
C GLY A 18 27.20 0.67 -21.55
N GLY A 19 26.86 1.97 -21.66
CA GLY A 19 25.81 2.47 -22.57
C GLY A 19 24.39 2.45 -22.03
N VAL A 20 24.19 2.09 -20.75
CA VAL A 20 22.85 2.08 -20.13
C VAL A 20 22.46 3.49 -19.69
N GLU A 21 21.32 3.98 -20.17
CA GLU A 21 20.77 5.24 -19.68
C GLU A 21 20.17 5.05 -18.28
N VAL A 22 20.55 5.92 -17.33
CA VAL A 22 20.12 5.83 -15.94
C VAL A 22 19.66 7.20 -15.44
N ARG A 23 18.37 7.29 -15.11
CA ARG A 23 17.74 8.49 -14.52
C ARG A 23 17.29 8.24 -13.09
N CYS A 24 17.33 9.29 -12.27
CA CYS A 24 16.87 9.25 -10.88
C CYS A 24 15.51 9.92 -10.79
N TYR A 25 14.50 9.20 -10.30
CA TYR A 25 13.17 9.75 -10.07
C TYR A 25 13.15 10.61 -8.80
N ASN A 26 12.67 11.85 -8.93
CA ASN A 26 12.52 12.85 -7.86
C ASN A 26 13.69 12.91 -6.85
N PRO A 27 14.92 13.21 -7.29
CA PRO A 27 15.99 13.53 -6.35
C PRO A 27 15.60 14.74 -5.50
N PRO A 28 16.16 14.92 -4.29
CA PRO A 28 15.98 16.15 -3.52
C PRO A 28 16.41 17.36 -4.35
N ARG A 29 15.50 18.31 -4.56
CA ARG A 29 15.75 19.55 -5.30
C ARG A 29 15.21 20.76 -4.54
N LEU A 30 15.86 21.90 -4.69
CA LEU A 30 15.46 23.14 -4.01
C LEU A 30 14.17 23.74 -4.59
N ASP A 31 13.91 23.55 -5.88
CA ASP A 31 12.70 23.98 -6.58
C ASP A 31 11.49 23.05 -6.33
N SER A 32 11.71 21.87 -5.75
CA SER A 32 10.67 20.96 -5.26
C SER A 32 11.08 20.30 -3.94
N PRO A 33 11.05 21.03 -2.81
CA PRO A 33 11.59 20.58 -1.53
C PRO A 33 10.95 19.30 -0.98
N LEU A 34 9.71 19.01 -1.38
CA LEU A 34 8.94 17.83 -0.98
C LEU A 34 8.72 16.84 -2.13
N GLY A 35 9.20 17.12 -3.35
CA GLY A 35 8.98 16.25 -4.51
C GLY A 35 9.54 14.84 -4.33
N TRP A 36 10.63 14.71 -3.58
CA TRP A 36 11.27 13.43 -3.23
C TRP A 36 10.41 12.50 -2.35
N LEU A 37 9.29 12.98 -1.81
CA LEU A 37 8.30 12.15 -1.11
C LEU A 37 7.51 11.28 -2.09
N SER A 38 7.26 11.76 -3.31
CA SER A 38 6.69 10.94 -4.37
C SER A 38 7.76 10.01 -4.93
N ARG A 39 7.43 8.74 -5.07
CA ARG A 39 8.37 7.71 -5.56
C ARG A 39 7.84 7.02 -6.80
N ASP A 40 8.77 6.62 -7.66
CA ASP A 40 8.48 5.54 -8.60
C ASP A 40 8.53 4.22 -7.83
N HIS A 41 7.35 3.68 -7.53
CA HIS A 41 7.22 2.44 -6.78
C HIS A 41 6.91 1.25 -7.69
N ARG A 42 6.92 1.44 -9.01
CA ARG A 42 6.69 0.39 -10.00
C ARG A 42 7.87 -0.57 -10.03
N LYS A 43 7.59 -1.87 -10.16
CA LYS A 43 8.60 -2.87 -10.49
C LYS A 43 8.16 -3.60 -11.75
N MET A 44 8.72 -3.13 -12.85
CA MET A 44 8.44 -3.64 -14.17
C MET A 44 9.72 -3.79 -14.96
N LEU A 45 9.70 -4.70 -15.92
CA LEU A 45 10.75 -4.94 -16.89
C LEU A 45 10.07 -5.20 -18.23
N SER A 46 10.57 -4.63 -19.30
CA SER A 46 10.24 -5.07 -20.65
C SER A 46 11.53 -5.41 -21.39
N VAL A 47 11.48 -6.45 -22.21
CA VAL A 47 12.61 -6.92 -23.00
C VAL A 47 12.17 -6.94 -24.46
N ASP A 48 12.90 -6.19 -25.28
CA ASP A 48 12.74 -6.09 -26.74
C ASP A 48 11.32 -5.73 -27.21
N GLY A 49 10.49 -5.13 -26.36
CA GLY A 49 9.07 -4.87 -26.63
C GLY A 49 8.21 -6.14 -26.78
N GLN A 50 8.73 -7.33 -26.48
CA GLN A 50 8.06 -8.61 -26.73
C GLN A 50 7.55 -9.28 -25.45
N VAL A 51 8.28 -9.13 -24.35
CA VAL A 51 7.91 -9.69 -23.05
C VAL A 51 7.97 -8.60 -22.00
N GLY A 52 6.97 -8.59 -21.11
CA GLY A 52 6.85 -7.67 -20.00
C GLY A 52 6.71 -8.40 -18.69
N PHE A 53 7.18 -7.79 -17.61
CA PHE A 53 7.02 -8.30 -16.25
C PHE A 53 6.42 -7.22 -15.37
N VAL A 54 5.47 -7.59 -14.52
CA VAL A 54 4.87 -6.71 -13.50
C VAL A 54 4.92 -7.44 -12.17
N SER A 55 5.48 -6.82 -11.14
CA SER A 55 5.68 -7.50 -9.85
C SER A 55 5.70 -6.58 -8.64
N GLY A 56 5.69 -7.17 -7.45
CA GLY A 56 6.07 -6.52 -6.19
C GLY A 56 7.58 -6.57 -5.89
N LEU A 57 8.34 -7.36 -6.67
CA LEU A 57 9.72 -7.76 -6.40
C LEU A 57 10.71 -6.63 -6.69
N CYS A 58 11.58 -6.32 -5.73
CA CYS A 58 12.70 -5.41 -5.95
C CYS A 58 14.00 -6.17 -6.21
N VAL A 59 14.98 -5.49 -6.81
CA VAL A 59 16.35 -6.02 -6.90
C VAL A 59 17.04 -5.84 -5.55
N GLY A 60 17.15 -6.92 -4.78
CA GLY A 60 17.85 -6.90 -3.50
C GLY A 60 18.00 -8.29 -2.85
N ARG A 61 19.04 -8.43 -2.02
CA ARG A 61 19.37 -9.70 -1.33
C ARG A 61 18.25 -10.29 -0.48
N MET A 62 17.28 -9.47 -0.08
CA MET A 62 16.14 -9.94 0.72
C MET A 62 15.27 -10.95 -0.03
N TRP A 63 15.20 -10.88 -1.36
CA TRP A 63 14.46 -11.85 -2.19
C TRP A 63 15.28 -13.11 -2.51
N GLU A 64 16.58 -13.12 -2.21
CA GLU A 64 17.43 -14.32 -2.29
C GLU A 64 17.47 -15.08 -0.96
N GLY A 65 17.28 -14.38 0.17
CA GLY A 65 17.49 -14.93 1.50
C GLY A 65 18.98 -15.03 1.86
N VAL A 66 19.28 -15.63 3.01
CA VAL A 66 20.65 -15.95 3.43
C VAL A 66 20.65 -17.36 4.02
N PRO A 67 20.83 -18.41 3.18
CA PRO A 67 20.73 -19.80 3.60
C PRO A 67 21.63 -20.15 4.78
N GLU A 68 22.85 -19.62 4.81
CA GLU A 68 23.84 -19.89 5.88
C GLU A 68 23.37 -19.38 7.25
N LYS A 69 22.46 -18.39 7.24
CA LYS A 69 21.85 -17.81 8.45
C LYS A 69 20.42 -18.30 8.67
N LYS A 70 19.93 -19.24 7.86
CA LYS A 70 18.53 -19.70 7.86
C LYS A 70 17.53 -18.55 7.74
N ILE A 71 17.87 -17.54 6.94
CA ILE A 71 16.98 -16.41 6.64
C ILE A 71 16.30 -16.71 5.31
N GLU A 72 15.01 -17.04 5.36
CA GLU A 72 14.21 -17.29 4.16
C GLU A 72 14.06 -16.04 3.28
N PRO A 73 13.98 -16.19 1.95
CA PRO A 73 13.70 -15.09 1.05
C PRO A 73 12.34 -14.44 1.33
N TRP A 74 12.22 -13.17 0.98
CA TRP A 74 10.94 -12.46 0.99
C TRP A 74 9.97 -13.10 0.00
N ARG A 75 8.76 -13.39 0.47
CA ARG A 75 7.68 -13.93 -0.37
C ARG A 75 7.04 -12.80 -1.17
N ASP A 76 7.10 -12.89 -2.49
CA ASP A 76 6.55 -11.88 -3.41
C ASP A 76 5.97 -12.53 -4.66
N THR A 77 5.13 -11.80 -5.39
CA THR A 77 4.46 -12.29 -6.60
C THR A 77 4.72 -11.33 -7.77
N GLY A 78 5.01 -11.90 -8.92
CA GLY A 78 5.11 -11.21 -10.20
C GLY A 78 4.54 -12.07 -11.31
N ILE A 79 4.23 -11.43 -12.44
CA ILE A 79 3.75 -12.10 -13.64
C ILE A 79 4.62 -11.75 -14.83
N GLU A 80 4.74 -12.71 -15.74
CA GLU A 80 5.19 -12.50 -17.11
C GLU A 80 3.96 -12.21 -18.00
N VAL A 81 4.11 -11.27 -18.92
CA VAL A 81 3.09 -10.82 -19.86
C VAL A 81 3.67 -10.89 -21.27
N ARG A 82 2.93 -11.52 -22.19
CA ARG A 82 3.21 -11.55 -23.62
C ARG A 82 2.01 -11.05 -24.41
N GLY A 83 2.27 -10.59 -25.64
CA GLY A 83 1.25 -10.00 -26.51
C GLY A 83 1.02 -8.50 -26.28
N PRO A 84 -0.11 -7.94 -26.77
CA PRO A 84 -0.27 -6.50 -26.93
C PRO A 84 -0.15 -5.65 -25.66
N SER A 85 -0.36 -6.23 -24.48
CA SER A 85 -0.24 -5.50 -23.21
C SER A 85 1.21 -5.18 -22.80
N VAL A 86 2.21 -5.75 -23.46
CA VAL A 86 3.61 -5.33 -23.30
C VAL A 86 3.79 -3.86 -23.70
N ALA A 87 3.09 -3.41 -24.75
CA ALA A 87 3.07 -2.00 -25.14
C ALA A 87 2.54 -1.08 -24.03
N ASP A 88 1.57 -1.52 -23.23
CA ASP A 88 1.06 -0.73 -22.11
C ASP A 88 2.09 -0.60 -20.98
N ILE A 89 2.88 -1.66 -20.76
CA ILE A 89 3.99 -1.68 -19.80
C ILE A 89 5.07 -0.69 -20.25
N GLU A 90 5.49 -0.74 -21.52
CA GLU A 90 6.45 0.23 -22.08
C GLU A 90 5.93 1.67 -22.04
N GLN A 91 4.65 1.87 -22.37
CA GLN A 91 4.03 3.20 -22.31
C GLN A 91 4.03 3.76 -20.89
N ALA A 92 3.77 2.93 -19.88
CA ALA A 92 3.86 3.33 -18.49
C ALA A 92 5.31 3.75 -18.13
N PHE A 93 6.32 2.98 -18.56
CA PHE A 93 7.72 3.35 -18.37
C PHE A 93 8.05 4.69 -19.03
N ALA A 94 7.74 4.83 -20.32
CA ALA A 94 7.98 6.03 -21.12
C ALA A 94 7.34 7.28 -20.50
N GLN A 95 6.14 7.13 -19.93
CA GLN A 95 5.44 8.23 -19.25
C GLN A 95 6.27 8.82 -18.10
N VAL A 96 6.83 7.98 -17.22
CA VAL A 96 7.68 8.47 -16.12
C VAL A 96 9.06 8.86 -16.61
N TRP A 97 9.59 8.21 -17.64
CA TRP A 97 10.86 8.60 -18.26
C TRP A 97 10.83 10.06 -18.73
N ALA A 98 9.72 10.45 -19.38
CA ALA A 98 9.45 11.82 -19.82
C ALA A 98 9.20 12.81 -18.67
N MET A 99 8.89 12.34 -17.45
CA MET A 99 8.79 13.23 -16.28
C MET A 99 10.16 13.67 -15.75
N ILE A 100 11.20 12.88 -16.02
CA ILE A 100 12.53 13.02 -15.41
C ILE A 100 13.64 13.36 -16.41
N GLY A 101 13.29 13.65 -17.66
CA GLY A 101 14.19 14.07 -18.73
C GLY A 101 13.52 14.03 -20.09
N GLU A 102 14.30 13.94 -21.17
CA GLU A 102 13.77 13.86 -22.53
C GLU A 102 12.90 12.61 -22.75
N PRO A 103 11.75 12.75 -23.44
CA PRO A 103 10.88 11.61 -23.71
C PRO A 103 11.57 10.59 -24.63
N ILE A 104 11.17 9.32 -24.50
CA ILE A 104 11.56 8.29 -25.46
C ILE A 104 10.89 8.61 -26.81
N PRO A 105 11.62 8.63 -27.94
CA PRO A 105 11.03 8.84 -29.25
C PRO A 105 9.93 7.82 -29.53
N GLU A 106 8.80 8.26 -30.09
CA GLU A 106 7.64 7.39 -30.33
C GLU A 106 7.97 6.18 -31.22
N ARG A 107 8.90 6.34 -32.17
CA ARG A 107 9.41 5.27 -33.03
C ARG A 107 10.15 4.13 -32.30
N GLU A 108 10.58 4.37 -31.05
CA GLU A 108 11.28 3.38 -30.22
C GLU A 108 10.31 2.64 -29.29
N LEU A 109 9.05 3.09 -29.18
CA LEU A 109 8.03 2.44 -28.37
C LEU A 109 7.29 1.39 -29.20
N VAL A 110 7.06 0.22 -28.61
CA VAL A 110 6.25 -0.79 -29.28
C VAL A 110 4.78 -0.37 -29.30
N SER A 111 4.16 -0.41 -30.48
CA SER A 111 2.72 -0.18 -30.59
C SER A 111 1.96 -1.47 -30.31
N ARG A 112 0.77 -1.36 -29.70
CA ARG A 112 -0.12 -2.51 -29.44
C ARG A 112 -0.40 -3.33 -30.70
N GLY A 113 -0.58 -2.67 -31.84
CA GLY A 113 -0.90 -3.32 -33.11
C GLY A 113 0.28 -4.03 -33.78
N ALA A 114 1.52 -3.77 -33.34
CA ALA A 114 2.70 -4.46 -33.85
C ALA A 114 2.93 -5.83 -33.18
N LEU A 115 2.30 -6.09 -32.04
CA LEU A 115 2.44 -7.33 -31.30
C LEU A 115 1.32 -8.30 -31.64
N ALA A 116 1.70 -9.55 -31.93
CA ALA A 116 0.73 -10.62 -32.13
C ALA A 116 -0.03 -10.90 -30.83
N GLN A 117 -1.30 -11.26 -30.96
CA GLN A 117 -2.10 -11.71 -29.81
C GLN A 117 -1.60 -13.09 -29.36
N GLU A 118 -1.18 -13.19 -28.10
CA GLU A 118 -0.77 -14.44 -27.47
C GLU A 118 -1.80 -14.84 -26.40
N GLY A 119 -2.76 -15.68 -26.78
CA GLY A 119 -3.81 -16.18 -25.89
C GLY A 119 -5.06 -15.30 -25.83
N GLU A 120 -5.96 -15.66 -24.93
CA GLU A 120 -7.31 -15.05 -24.78
C GLU A 120 -7.51 -14.36 -23.43
N THR A 121 -6.48 -14.32 -22.59
CA THR A 121 -6.56 -13.72 -21.25
C THR A 121 -6.77 -12.21 -21.34
N ALA A 122 -7.91 -11.73 -20.85
CA ALA A 122 -8.17 -10.31 -20.73
C ALA A 122 -7.30 -9.72 -19.61
N ILE A 123 -6.34 -8.88 -19.99
CA ILE A 123 -5.44 -8.18 -19.08
C ILE A 123 -5.47 -6.69 -19.37
N ARG A 124 -5.41 -5.89 -18.30
CA ARG A 124 -5.24 -4.45 -18.36
C ARG A 124 -4.10 -4.02 -17.45
N ILE A 125 -3.18 -3.28 -18.02
CA ILE A 125 -2.12 -2.61 -17.25
C ILE A 125 -2.68 -1.28 -16.74
N VAL A 126 -2.64 -1.10 -15.43
CA VAL A 126 -3.14 0.08 -14.72
C VAL A 126 -1.94 0.81 -14.13
N ALA A 127 -1.51 1.87 -14.80
CA ALA A 127 -0.48 2.78 -14.31
C ALA A 127 -1.13 3.90 -13.49
N ASN A 128 -0.83 3.95 -12.19
CA ASN A 128 -1.20 5.07 -11.33
C ASN A 128 -0.05 6.08 -11.33
N ILE A 129 -0.38 7.36 -11.52
CA ILE A 129 0.53 8.48 -11.27
C ILE A 129 -0.02 9.34 -10.13
N PRO A 130 0.83 10.10 -9.42
CA PRO A 130 0.40 10.90 -8.27
C PRO A 130 -0.83 11.77 -8.58
N ALA A 131 -1.69 11.93 -7.59
CA ALA A 131 -2.94 12.70 -7.64
C ALA A 131 -4.08 12.18 -8.55
N THR A 132 -3.93 11.04 -9.24
CA THR A 132 -5.03 10.48 -10.06
C THR A 132 -6.01 9.61 -9.28
N ALA A 133 -5.52 8.94 -8.23
CA ALA A 133 -6.28 8.01 -7.38
C ALA A 133 -6.97 6.86 -8.17
N GLY A 134 -6.38 6.42 -9.29
CA GLY A 134 -6.96 5.43 -10.19
C GLY A 134 -7.17 4.09 -9.49
N THR A 135 -6.10 3.52 -8.96
CA THR A 135 -6.14 2.21 -8.27
C THR A 135 -6.99 2.25 -7.01
N PHE A 136 -7.02 3.38 -6.29
CA PHE A 136 -7.89 3.54 -5.11
C PHE A 136 -9.38 3.43 -5.44
N ARG A 137 -9.82 3.99 -6.58
CA ARG A 137 -11.20 3.86 -7.04
C ARG A 137 -11.50 2.44 -7.51
N LEU A 138 -10.54 1.82 -8.21
CA LEU A 138 -10.64 0.43 -8.64
C LEU A 138 -10.79 -0.52 -7.44
N ASP A 139 -9.92 -0.43 -6.43
CA ASP A 139 -9.97 -1.29 -5.25
C ASP A 139 -11.31 -1.15 -4.50
N GLN A 140 -11.85 0.08 -4.38
CA GLN A 140 -13.18 0.30 -3.79
C GLN A 140 -14.31 -0.30 -4.63
N LEU A 141 -14.23 -0.18 -5.95
CA LEU A 141 -15.22 -0.74 -6.85
C LEU A 141 -15.22 -2.27 -6.75
N ILE A 142 -14.05 -2.90 -6.76
CA ILE A 142 -13.91 -4.36 -6.60
C ILE A 142 -14.45 -4.82 -5.25
N ALA A 143 -14.17 -4.10 -4.17
CA ALA A 143 -14.75 -4.40 -2.86
C ALA A 143 -16.29 -4.34 -2.86
N ALA A 144 -16.89 -3.39 -3.59
CA ALA A 144 -18.35 -3.28 -3.70
C ALA A 144 -18.98 -4.31 -4.67
N LEU A 145 -18.23 -4.77 -5.66
CA LEU A 145 -18.70 -5.73 -6.66
C LEU A 145 -18.52 -7.20 -6.24
N ALA A 146 -17.64 -7.48 -5.28
CA ALA A 146 -17.43 -8.83 -4.77
C ALA A 146 -18.74 -9.49 -4.31
N ARG A 147 -18.89 -10.80 -4.58
CA ARG A 147 -20.11 -11.56 -4.29
C ARG A 147 -19.88 -12.77 -3.41
N LYS A 148 -18.74 -13.44 -3.55
CA LYS A 148 -18.40 -14.67 -2.85
C LYS A 148 -17.17 -14.49 -1.98
N ARG A 149 -16.10 -13.90 -2.54
CA ARG A 149 -14.82 -13.73 -1.84
C ARG A 149 -14.01 -12.56 -2.38
N LEU A 150 -13.23 -11.96 -1.49
CA LEU A 150 -12.23 -10.94 -1.78
C LEU A 150 -11.00 -11.22 -0.91
N TRP A 151 -9.94 -11.75 -1.51
CA TRP A 151 -8.72 -12.11 -0.80
C TRP A 151 -7.60 -11.17 -1.22
N LEU A 152 -6.93 -10.59 -0.22
CA LEU A 152 -5.95 -9.53 -0.38
C LEU A 152 -4.65 -9.96 0.32
N THR A 153 -3.52 -9.72 -0.33
CA THR A 153 -2.18 -9.76 0.28
C THR A 153 -1.54 -8.40 0.13
N ASP A 154 -1.05 -7.82 1.23
CA ASP A 154 -0.42 -6.51 1.20
C ASP A 154 0.73 -6.38 2.20
N ALA A 155 1.85 -5.82 1.74
CA ALA A 155 3.06 -5.66 2.53
C ALA A 155 2.99 -4.53 3.57
N TYR A 156 2.16 -3.51 3.35
CA TYR A 156 2.10 -2.30 4.18
C TYR A 156 0.66 -1.77 4.26
N TYR A 157 -0.26 -2.65 4.65
CA TYR A 157 -1.67 -2.32 4.74
C TYR A 157 -1.88 -1.15 5.73
N ALA A 158 -2.41 -0.05 5.21
CA ALA A 158 -2.83 1.09 6.00
C ALA A 158 -4.02 1.75 5.29
N GLY A 159 -5.14 1.01 5.28
CA GLY A 159 -6.35 1.39 4.56
C GLY A 159 -6.89 2.75 5.00
N THR A 160 -7.38 3.53 4.04
CA THR A 160 -8.13 4.76 4.33
C THR A 160 -9.48 4.39 4.95
N THR A 161 -10.10 5.33 5.66
CA THR A 161 -11.44 5.12 6.23
C THR A 161 -12.45 4.64 5.19
N ALA A 162 -12.42 5.20 3.98
CA ALA A 162 -13.32 4.80 2.89
C ALA A 162 -13.09 3.34 2.45
N TYR A 163 -11.83 2.93 2.27
CA TYR A 163 -11.53 1.56 1.88
C TYR A 163 -11.86 0.55 3.00
N VAL A 164 -11.56 0.89 4.26
CA VAL A 164 -11.97 0.11 5.42
C VAL A 164 -13.49 -0.08 5.43
N GLN A 165 -14.28 0.97 5.17
CA GLN A 165 -15.74 0.82 5.08
C GLN A 165 -16.17 -0.08 3.92
N ALA A 166 -15.51 -0.01 2.76
CA ALA A 166 -15.82 -0.89 1.63
C ALA A 166 -15.60 -2.37 1.98
N LEU A 167 -14.46 -2.71 2.60
CA LEU A 167 -14.19 -4.07 3.06
C LEU A 167 -15.18 -4.54 4.13
N ARG A 168 -15.53 -3.67 5.09
CA ARG A 168 -16.54 -3.98 6.11
C ARG A 168 -17.92 -4.20 5.51
N ALA A 169 -18.31 -3.43 4.49
CA ALA A 169 -19.57 -3.60 3.79
C ALA A 169 -19.62 -4.95 3.08
N ALA A 170 -18.59 -5.29 2.31
CA ALA A 170 -18.49 -6.58 1.63
C ALA A 170 -18.59 -7.76 2.61
N ALA A 171 -17.86 -7.72 3.73
CA ALA A 171 -17.92 -8.77 4.75
C ALA A 171 -19.32 -8.90 5.38
N LYS A 172 -20.00 -7.78 5.63
CA LYS A 172 -21.38 -7.76 6.14
C LYS A 172 -22.40 -8.28 5.13
N ASP A 173 -22.14 -8.12 3.83
CA ASP A 173 -22.94 -8.68 2.75
C ASP A 173 -22.70 -10.20 2.55
N GLY A 174 -21.83 -10.80 3.38
CA GLY A 174 -21.55 -12.23 3.39
C GLY A 174 -20.42 -12.66 2.45
N VAL A 175 -19.67 -11.70 1.89
CA VAL A 175 -18.44 -11.98 1.14
C VAL A 175 -17.35 -12.48 2.09
N ASP A 176 -16.64 -13.55 1.73
CA ASP A 176 -15.45 -13.99 2.45
C ASP A 176 -14.26 -13.06 2.16
N VAL A 177 -14.12 -12.04 3.01
CA VAL A 177 -13.05 -11.03 2.90
C VAL A 177 -11.86 -11.44 3.75
N ARG A 178 -10.68 -11.56 3.14
CA ARG A 178 -9.45 -11.98 3.82
C ARG A 178 -8.29 -11.05 3.49
N LEU A 179 -7.47 -10.77 4.50
CA LEU A 179 -6.30 -9.91 4.38
C LEU A 179 -5.07 -10.63 4.95
N LEU A 180 -4.10 -10.94 4.10
CA LEU A 180 -2.78 -11.45 4.48
C LEU A 180 -1.79 -10.30 4.53
N VAL A 181 -1.10 -10.17 5.64
CA VAL A 181 -0.17 -9.07 5.95
C VAL A 181 1.09 -9.63 6.62
N PRO A 182 2.22 -8.91 6.58
CA PRO A 182 3.42 -9.34 7.28
C PRO A 182 3.27 -9.29 8.81
N ASN A 183 3.75 -10.33 9.52
CA ASN A 183 4.04 -10.24 10.96
C ASN A 183 5.34 -9.44 11.19
N GLY A 184 6.37 -9.78 10.41
CA GLY A 184 7.65 -9.09 10.35
C GLY A 184 7.66 -8.03 9.27
N THR A 185 7.99 -6.77 9.59
CA THR A 185 8.21 -5.68 8.61
C THR A 185 9.61 -5.08 8.79
N ASP A 186 10.20 -4.63 7.68
CA ASP A 186 11.44 -3.84 7.62
C ASP A 186 11.27 -2.42 8.18
N ILE A 187 10.03 -2.00 8.47
CA ILE A 187 9.70 -0.71 9.10
C ILE A 187 8.98 -0.97 10.45
N PRO A 188 9.73 -1.25 11.55
CA PRO A 188 9.14 -1.71 12.81
C PRO A 188 8.06 -0.79 13.41
N ILE A 189 8.17 0.52 13.17
CA ILE A 189 7.21 1.51 13.68
C ILE A 189 5.80 1.38 13.07
N LEU A 190 5.65 0.68 11.94
CA LEU A 190 4.35 0.49 11.29
C LEU A 190 3.53 -0.66 11.90
N ARG A 191 4.14 -1.59 12.65
CA ARG A 191 3.40 -2.74 13.22
C ARG A 191 2.24 -2.32 14.14
N PRO A 192 2.43 -1.40 15.11
CA PRO A 192 1.34 -0.98 15.99
C PRO A 192 0.25 -0.23 15.23
N LEU A 193 0.63 0.54 14.19
CA LEU A 193 -0.31 1.32 13.38
C LEU A 193 -1.21 0.42 12.52
N SER A 194 -0.62 -0.61 11.90
CA SER A 194 -1.36 -1.62 11.13
C SER A 194 -2.35 -2.37 12.04
N ARG A 195 -1.87 -2.87 13.19
CA ARG A 195 -2.70 -3.60 14.16
C ARG A 195 -3.83 -2.75 14.77
N ALA A 196 -3.63 -1.44 14.93
CA ALA A 196 -4.69 -0.54 15.39
C ALA A 196 -5.87 -0.49 14.41
N GLY A 197 -5.64 -0.68 13.11
CA GLY A 197 -6.68 -0.73 12.07
C GLY A 197 -7.47 -2.04 12.02
N TYR A 198 -6.89 -3.15 12.49
CA TYR A 198 -7.45 -4.49 12.33
C TYR A 198 -8.78 -4.69 13.06
N ARG A 199 -8.93 -4.11 14.24
CA ARG A 199 -10.10 -4.33 15.10
C ARG A 199 -11.42 -4.08 14.37
N SER A 200 -11.51 -2.96 13.64
CA SER A 200 -12.73 -2.58 12.92
C SER A 200 -13.11 -3.51 11.77
N LEU A 201 -12.11 -4.17 11.18
CA LEU A 201 -12.26 -5.16 10.11
C LEU A 201 -12.67 -6.51 10.70
N LEU A 202 -11.96 -6.98 11.74
CA LEU A 202 -12.27 -8.21 12.47
C LEU A 202 -13.70 -8.19 13.04
N GLU A 203 -14.11 -7.08 13.64
CA GLU A 203 -15.49 -6.89 14.14
C GLU A 203 -16.55 -6.94 13.03
N ALA A 204 -16.18 -6.68 11.77
CA ALA A 204 -17.09 -6.77 10.62
C ALA A 204 -17.06 -8.14 9.94
N GLY A 205 -16.25 -9.09 10.42
CA GLY A 205 -16.13 -10.43 9.85
C GLY A 205 -15.03 -10.59 8.80
N VAL A 206 -14.20 -9.56 8.57
CA VAL A 206 -13.00 -9.70 7.74
C VAL A 206 -11.99 -10.57 8.50
N ARG A 207 -11.43 -11.58 7.83
CA ARG A 207 -10.37 -12.43 8.40
C ARG A 207 -9.01 -11.82 8.11
N ILE A 208 -8.14 -11.76 9.11
CA ILE A 208 -6.79 -11.19 8.95
C ILE A 208 -5.77 -12.24 9.34
N PHE A 209 -4.75 -12.41 8.50
CA PHE A 209 -3.67 -13.37 8.68
C PHE A 209 -2.33 -12.64 8.68
N GLU A 210 -1.46 -13.00 9.63
CA GLU A 210 -0.09 -12.50 9.71
C GLU A 210 0.89 -13.58 9.23
N TRP A 211 1.71 -13.26 8.21
CA TRP A 211 2.73 -14.16 7.64
C TRP A 211 3.80 -14.53 8.67
N ASN A 212 4.09 -15.82 8.81
CA ASN A 212 5.06 -16.34 9.80
C ASN A 212 6.50 -16.38 9.28
N GLY A 213 6.73 -16.25 7.97
CA GLY A 213 8.08 -16.16 7.39
C GLY A 213 8.73 -14.79 7.59
N THR A 214 9.86 -14.56 6.91
CA THR A 214 10.67 -13.34 7.09
C THR A 214 9.93 -12.06 6.71
N MET A 215 9.26 -12.06 5.55
CA MET A 215 8.41 -10.97 5.05
C MET A 215 7.53 -11.52 3.92
N VAL A 216 6.28 -11.04 3.84
CA VAL A 216 5.48 -11.11 2.60
C VAL A 216 5.44 -9.70 2.01
N HIS A 217 5.97 -9.55 0.80
CA HIS A 217 6.06 -8.29 0.07
C HIS A 217 5.16 -8.26 -1.19
N ALA A 218 4.28 -9.23 -1.36
CA ALA A 218 3.29 -9.22 -2.44
C ALA A 218 2.25 -8.09 -2.27
N LYS A 219 1.71 -7.62 -3.40
CA LYS A 219 0.51 -6.78 -3.47
C LYS A 219 -0.45 -7.41 -4.47
N THR A 220 -1.29 -8.31 -3.96
CA THR A 220 -2.17 -9.12 -4.79
C THR A 220 -3.59 -9.06 -4.27
N ALA A 221 -4.53 -9.16 -5.19
CA ALA A 221 -5.94 -9.29 -4.87
C ALA A 221 -6.58 -10.32 -5.79
N VAL A 222 -7.51 -11.12 -5.28
CA VAL A 222 -8.32 -12.04 -6.07
C VAL A 222 -9.77 -12.03 -5.58
N THR A 223 -10.69 -11.99 -6.54
CA THR A 223 -12.12 -11.80 -6.29
C THR A 223 -12.92 -12.80 -7.12
N ASP A 224 -13.82 -13.52 -6.44
CA ASP A 224 -14.84 -14.40 -7.03
C ASP A 224 -14.34 -15.45 -8.05
N GLY A 225 -13.06 -15.82 -8.02
CA GLY A 225 -12.45 -16.75 -8.97
C GLY A 225 -12.49 -16.28 -10.43
N ARG A 226 -12.56 -14.97 -10.67
CA ARG A 226 -12.63 -14.37 -12.03
C ARG A 226 -11.69 -13.20 -12.22
N TRP A 227 -11.50 -12.40 -11.18
CA TRP A 227 -10.72 -11.17 -11.25
C TRP A 227 -9.51 -11.27 -10.32
N ALA A 228 -8.34 -10.87 -10.81
CA ALA A 228 -7.13 -10.81 -10.02
C ALA A 228 -6.32 -9.54 -10.34
N ARG A 229 -5.56 -9.09 -9.35
CA ARG A 229 -4.58 -8.01 -9.49
C ARG A 229 -3.24 -8.44 -8.94
N VAL A 230 -2.18 -8.14 -9.68
CA VAL A 230 -0.78 -8.32 -9.25
C VAL A 230 -0.03 -7.05 -9.62
N GLY A 231 0.74 -6.49 -8.69
CA GLY A 231 1.51 -5.29 -9.00
C GLY A 231 2.26 -4.69 -7.83
N SER A 232 2.49 -3.39 -7.92
CA SER A 232 3.25 -2.63 -6.95
C SER A 232 2.40 -1.86 -5.94
N THR A 233 1.11 -1.63 -6.22
CA THR A 233 0.25 -0.78 -5.38
C THR A 233 -0.02 -1.42 -4.04
N ASN A 234 0.50 -0.80 -2.97
CA ASN A 234 0.07 -1.15 -1.61
C ASN A 234 -1.27 -0.51 -1.27
N LEU A 235 -2.01 -1.14 -0.35
CA LEU A 235 -3.28 -0.67 0.20
C LEU A 235 -3.08 0.43 1.26
N ASN A 236 -2.42 1.52 0.86
CA ASN A 236 -2.20 2.69 1.70
C ASN A 236 -2.21 4.01 0.91
N ILE A 237 -2.34 5.12 1.63
CA ILE A 237 -2.50 6.45 1.02
C ILE A 237 -1.30 6.88 0.16
N SER A 238 -0.09 6.43 0.50
CA SER A 238 1.11 6.80 -0.25
C SER A 238 1.12 6.15 -1.64
N SER A 239 0.78 4.87 -1.73
CA SER A 239 0.66 4.17 -3.02
C SER A 239 -0.53 4.66 -3.84
N TRP A 240 -1.69 4.87 -3.21
CA TRP A 240 -2.88 5.32 -3.92
C TRP A 240 -2.78 6.75 -4.47
N LEU A 241 -2.16 7.68 -3.74
CA LEU A 241 -2.20 9.11 -4.07
C LEU A 241 -0.84 9.75 -4.36
N GLY A 242 0.25 9.20 -3.82
CA GLY A 242 1.57 9.85 -3.80
C GLY A 242 2.62 9.25 -4.72
N ASN A 243 2.53 7.95 -5.04
CA ASN A 243 3.54 7.23 -5.81
C ASN A 243 3.07 6.95 -7.25
N CYS A 244 4.03 6.76 -8.15
CA CYS A 244 3.76 6.02 -9.38
C CYS A 244 3.67 4.53 -9.03
N GLU A 245 2.62 3.87 -9.50
CA GLU A 245 2.37 2.44 -9.29
C GLU A 245 1.95 1.77 -10.61
N LEU A 246 2.10 0.46 -10.68
CA LEU A 246 1.76 -0.34 -11.86
C LEU A 246 1.17 -1.65 -11.37
N ASP A 247 -0.03 -1.93 -11.85
CA ASP A 247 -0.71 -3.18 -11.58
C ASP A 247 -1.17 -3.82 -12.89
N ALA A 248 -1.05 -5.13 -12.98
CA ALA A 248 -1.75 -5.94 -13.95
C ALA A 248 -3.07 -6.40 -13.35
N VAL A 249 -4.16 -6.08 -14.03
CA VAL A 249 -5.51 -6.50 -13.69
C VAL A 249 -5.94 -7.53 -14.72
N VAL A 250 -6.24 -8.74 -14.26
CA VAL A 250 -6.55 -9.90 -15.09
C VAL A 250 -7.98 -10.35 -14.81
N GLU A 251 -8.78 -10.49 -15.87
CA GLU A 251 -10.13 -11.05 -15.81
C GLU A 251 -10.13 -12.38 -16.57
N ASN A 252 -9.85 -13.46 -15.83
CA ASN A 252 -9.76 -14.82 -16.35
C ASN A 252 -9.94 -15.83 -15.22
N GLU A 253 -10.79 -16.84 -15.43
CA GLU A 253 -11.12 -17.82 -14.40
C GLU A 253 -9.94 -18.73 -14.02
N LEU A 254 -9.12 -19.14 -14.99
CA LEU A 254 -7.98 -20.02 -14.74
C LEU A 254 -6.92 -19.29 -13.92
N PHE A 255 -6.54 -18.09 -14.36
CA PHE A 255 -5.58 -17.25 -13.64
C PHE A 255 -6.06 -16.89 -12.24
N ALA A 256 -7.34 -16.54 -12.07
CA ALA A 256 -7.89 -16.23 -10.76
C ALA A 256 -7.88 -17.46 -9.82
N ARG A 257 -8.11 -18.68 -10.32
CA ARG A 257 -8.00 -19.90 -9.52
C ARG A 257 -6.56 -20.16 -9.07
N GLU A 258 -5.58 -19.99 -9.96
CA GLU A 258 -4.16 -20.10 -9.60
C GLU A 258 -3.78 -19.10 -8.50
N MET A 259 -4.29 -17.86 -8.59
CA MET A 259 -4.09 -16.84 -7.54
C MET A 259 -4.78 -17.21 -6.22
N GLU A 260 -5.95 -17.84 -6.25
CA GLU A 260 -6.62 -18.36 -5.06
C GLU A 260 -5.86 -19.52 -4.41
N GLU A 261 -5.35 -20.45 -5.22
CA GLU A 261 -4.53 -21.57 -4.76
C GLU A 261 -3.23 -21.06 -4.12
N MET A 262 -2.55 -20.12 -4.79
CA MET A 262 -1.37 -19.44 -4.25
C MET A 262 -1.67 -18.75 -2.92
N TYR A 263 -2.80 -18.05 -2.81
CA TYR A 263 -3.22 -17.41 -1.57
C TYR A 263 -3.43 -18.41 -0.43
N LEU A 264 -4.14 -19.53 -0.71
CA LEU A 264 -4.37 -20.57 0.28
C LEU A 264 -3.07 -21.27 0.70
N GLN A 265 -2.13 -21.45 -0.23
CA GLN A 265 -0.80 -21.95 0.06
C GLN A 265 -0.02 -20.97 0.96
N ASP A 266 -0.10 -19.66 0.70
CA ASP A 266 0.53 -18.67 1.58
C ASP A 266 -0.09 -18.71 3.00
N LEU A 267 -1.39 -19.01 3.13
CA LEU A 267 -2.03 -19.16 4.44
C LEU A 267 -1.53 -20.37 5.25
N THR A 268 -0.90 -21.37 4.63
CA THR A 268 -0.32 -22.49 5.40
C THR A 268 0.88 -22.06 6.23
N ASN A 269 1.46 -20.90 5.92
CA ASN A 269 2.55 -20.27 6.67
C ASN A 269 2.11 -18.93 7.28
N ALA A 270 0.85 -18.81 7.67
CA ALA A 270 0.31 -17.60 8.32
C ALA A 270 -0.47 -17.95 9.59
N THR A 271 -0.60 -16.96 10.47
CA THR A 271 -1.37 -17.07 11.71
C THR A 271 -2.59 -16.15 11.63
N GLU A 272 -3.80 -16.70 11.84
CA GLU A 272 -5.03 -15.89 11.88
C GLU A 272 -5.09 -15.05 13.16
N ILE A 273 -5.43 -13.76 13.01
CA ILE A 273 -5.64 -12.83 14.11
C ILE A 273 -7.10 -12.86 14.52
N VAL A 274 -7.35 -13.17 15.79
CA VAL A 274 -8.70 -13.24 16.38
C VAL A 274 -8.87 -12.22 17.51
N LEU A 275 -10.10 -11.74 17.74
CA LEU A 275 -10.38 -10.74 18.77
C LEU A 275 -10.39 -11.35 20.19
N ASP A 276 -10.84 -12.60 20.32
CA ASP A 276 -10.87 -13.35 21.57
C ASP A 276 -10.34 -14.76 21.32
N ALA A 277 -9.52 -15.28 22.24
CA ALA A 277 -9.01 -16.65 22.24
C ALA A 277 -10.14 -17.71 22.25
N LYS A 278 -11.36 -17.34 22.65
CA LYS A 278 -12.54 -18.21 22.59
C LYS A 278 -13.17 -18.31 21.20
N GLN A 279 -12.84 -17.42 20.26
CA GLN A 279 -13.31 -17.55 18.88
C GLN A 279 -12.58 -18.71 18.22
N LYS A 280 -13.32 -19.72 17.75
CA LYS A 280 -12.74 -20.85 17.01
C LYS A 280 -12.08 -20.34 15.73
N VAL A 281 -10.77 -20.55 15.62
CA VAL A 281 -10.01 -20.38 14.37
C VAL A 281 -10.56 -21.38 13.36
N ARG A 282 -10.97 -20.89 12.18
CA ARG A 282 -11.49 -21.73 11.10
C ARG A 282 -10.36 -22.18 10.20
N ALA A 283 -10.52 -23.30 9.50
CA ALA A 283 -9.51 -23.70 8.53
C ALA A 283 -9.35 -22.58 7.47
N PRO A 284 -8.12 -22.35 6.96
CA PRO A 284 -7.91 -21.40 5.88
C PRO A 284 -8.83 -21.65 4.68
N GLY A 285 -9.13 -22.91 4.32
CA GLY A 285 -10.02 -23.22 3.20
C GLY A 285 -11.53 -22.99 3.43
N GLU A 286 -11.98 -22.80 4.67
CA GLU A 286 -13.42 -22.77 4.98
C GLU A 286 -14.06 -21.40 4.70
N PRO A 287 -15.18 -21.35 3.94
CA PRO A 287 -15.92 -20.10 3.70
C PRO A 287 -16.64 -19.62 4.97
N LEU A 288 -16.92 -18.32 5.03
CA LEU A 288 -17.75 -17.76 6.11
C LEU A 288 -19.20 -18.27 5.99
N HIS A 289 -19.73 -18.92 7.02
CA HIS A 289 -21.18 -19.15 7.12
C HIS A 289 -21.91 -17.83 7.38
N ARG A 290 -23.02 -17.59 6.65
CA ARG A 290 -23.90 -16.45 6.84
C ARG A 290 -24.29 -16.33 8.32
N HIS A 291 -23.90 -15.22 8.95
CA HIS A 291 -24.62 -14.79 10.14
C HIS A 291 -26.03 -14.33 9.70
N PRO A 292 -27.10 -14.66 10.44
CA PRO A 292 -28.43 -14.18 10.12
C PRO A 292 -28.41 -12.66 10.09
N MET A 293 -28.77 -12.07 8.94
CA MET A 293 -28.96 -10.63 8.85
C MET A 293 -30.07 -10.22 9.82
N MET A 294 -29.75 -9.42 10.83
CA MET A 294 -30.76 -8.57 11.45
C MET A 294 -31.14 -7.52 10.41
N THR A 295 -32.26 -7.73 9.73
CA THR A 295 -32.87 -6.74 8.86
C THR A 295 -33.32 -5.56 9.73
N SER A 296 -32.57 -4.46 9.74
CA SER A 296 -33.09 -3.18 10.18
C SER A 296 -32.92 -2.14 9.07
N GLY A 297 -34.07 -1.66 8.59
CA GLY A 297 -34.25 -0.32 8.02
C GLY A 297 -33.55 -0.02 6.71
N GLY A 298 -34.31 -0.05 5.62
CA GLY A 298 -33.91 0.57 4.36
C GLY A 298 -33.57 2.05 4.52
N GLY A 299 -32.58 2.53 3.78
CA GLY A 299 -32.21 3.94 3.81
C GLY A 299 -30.94 4.33 3.06
N ARG A 300 -31.12 4.63 1.77
CA ARG A 300 -30.34 5.62 0.99
C ARG A 300 -28.87 5.29 0.67
N GLY A 301 -28.67 4.38 -0.29
CA GLY A 301 -27.40 4.19 -1.02
C GLY A 301 -27.02 5.31 -2.01
N GLY A 302 -27.69 6.47 -1.98
CA GLY A 302 -27.54 7.52 -3.00
C GLY A 302 -26.66 8.71 -2.62
N ARG A 303 -26.02 8.75 -1.44
CA ARG A 303 -25.29 9.97 -0.98
C ARG A 303 -23.81 9.79 -0.66
N ALA A 304 -23.29 8.56 -0.68
CA ALA A 304 -21.85 8.32 -0.43
C ALA A 304 -20.95 8.69 -1.63
N ALA A 305 -21.51 8.77 -2.85
CA ALA A 305 -20.73 9.06 -4.07
C ALA A 305 -20.34 10.55 -4.22
N ALA A 306 -21.08 11.49 -3.61
CA ALA A 306 -20.85 12.92 -3.82
C ALA A 306 -19.68 13.50 -2.98
N GLY A 307 -19.26 12.81 -1.91
CA GLY A 307 -18.20 13.28 -1.02
C GLY A 307 -16.78 12.98 -1.49
N ALA A 308 -16.60 11.95 -2.33
CA ALA A 308 -15.29 11.49 -2.80
C ALA A 308 -14.65 12.41 -3.86
N VAL A 309 -15.44 13.26 -4.52
CA VAL A 309 -14.99 14.10 -5.63
C VAL A 309 -14.23 15.35 -5.17
N ARG A 310 -14.36 15.78 -3.90
CA ARG A 310 -13.77 17.06 -3.44
C ARG A 310 -12.35 16.97 -2.85
N ILE A 311 -11.87 15.80 -2.44
CA ILE A 311 -10.59 15.68 -1.72
C ILE A 311 -9.39 15.48 -2.67
N GLY A 312 -9.62 14.99 -3.90
CA GLY A 312 -8.56 14.77 -4.89
C GLY A 312 -7.85 16.06 -5.36
N ASN A 313 -8.55 17.19 -5.36
CA ASN A 313 -8.03 18.45 -5.91
C ASN A 313 -7.15 19.25 -4.94
N ALA A 314 -7.28 19.07 -3.62
CA ALA A 314 -6.54 19.85 -2.63
C ALA A 314 -5.14 19.28 -2.34
N VAL A 315 -4.98 17.95 -2.43
CA VAL A 315 -3.69 17.29 -2.15
C VAL A 315 -2.82 17.19 -3.40
N GLY A 316 -3.41 17.08 -4.60
CA GLY A 316 -2.67 16.98 -5.87
C GLY A 316 -1.90 18.25 -6.27
N ALA A 317 -2.40 19.42 -5.87
CA ALA A 317 -1.81 20.71 -6.22
C ALA A 317 -0.47 20.98 -5.52
N ALA A 318 -0.18 20.30 -4.41
CA ALA A 318 1.10 20.43 -3.69
C ALA A 318 2.21 19.50 -4.21
N PHE A 319 1.85 18.44 -4.95
CA PHE A 319 2.80 17.41 -5.40
C PHE A 319 3.20 17.50 -6.87
N THR A 320 2.45 18.22 -7.68
CA THR A 320 2.76 18.41 -9.11
C THR A 320 2.95 19.89 -9.36
N GLY A 321 4.20 20.35 -9.22
CA GLY A 321 4.63 21.74 -9.50
C GLY A 321 4.53 22.10 -10.99
N ARG A 322 3.34 22.05 -11.57
CA ARG A 322 3.06 22.44 -12.95
C ARG A 322 1.85 23.40 -13.05
N ARG A 323 1.75 24.33 -12.11
CA ARG A 323 1.11 25.63 -12.39
C ARG A 323 2.18 26.69 -12.40
N ILE A 324 2.20 27.51 -13.46
CA ILE A 324 2.97 28.74 -13.51
C ILE A 324 2.51 29.57 -12.30
N LEU A 325 3.38 29.66 -11.29
CA LEU A 325 3.05 30.31 -10.03
C LEU A 325 2.70 31.78 -10.31
N GLY A 326 1.52 32.20 -9.91
CA GLY A 326 1.14 33.61 -10.00
C GLY A 326 2.01 34.48 -9.08
N PRO A 327 2.05 35.82 -9.27
CA PRO A 327 2.79 36.74 -8.40
C PRO A 327 2.42 36.62 -6.90
N VAL A 328 1.19 36.18 -6.61
CA VAL A 328 0.66 35.96 -5.26
C VAL A 328 1.27 34.71 -4.61
N GLU A 329 1.42 33.61 -5.36
CA GLU A 329 2.00 32.37 -4.84
C GLU A 329 3.51 32.51 -4.61
N ALA A 330 4.20 33.28 -5.45
CA ALA A 330 5.63 33.60 -5.26
C ALA A 330 5.89 34.42 -3.99
N ARG A 331 5.04 35.40 -3.66
CA ARG A 331 5.13 36.16 -2.40
C ARG A 331 4.89 35.26 -1.20
N LEU A 332 3.88 34.39 -1.27
CA LEU A 332 3.58 33.42 -0.20
C LEU A 332 4.77 32.48 0.04
N MET A 333 5.35 31.91 -1.04
CA MET A 333 6.54 31.06 -0.95
C MET A 333 7.74 31.79 -0.36
N THR A 334 7.95 33.06 -0.76
CA THR A 334 9.05 33.89 -0.21
C THR A 334 8.85 34.15 1.29
N SER A 335 7.64 34.49 1.72
CA SER A 335 7.32 34.70 3.14
C SER A 335 7.48 33.41 3.96
N VAL A 336 6.99 32.27 3.45
CA VAL A 336 7.15 30.97 4.12
C VAL A 336 8.63 30.56 4.19
N GLY A 337 9.38 30.74 3.09
CA GLY A 337 10.83 30.48 3.06
C GLY A 337 11.60 31.35 4.05
N ALA A 338 11.33 32.66 4.09
CA ALA A 338 11.93 33.58 5.05
C ALA A 338 11.58 33.19 6.49
N PHE A 339 10.33 32.81 6.76
CA PHE A 339 9.92 32.31 8.07
C PHE A 339 10.73 31.09 8.51
N PHE A 340 10.93 30.09 7.63
CA PHE A 340 11.75 28.93 7.96
C PHE A 340 13.23 29.26 8.17
N LEU A 341 13.79 30.21 7.42
CA LEU A 341 15.16 30.69 7.63
C LEU A 341 15.31 31.40 8.97
N ILE A 342 14.37 32.28 9.32
CA ILE A 342 14.34 32.95 10.63
C ILE A 342 14.22 31.90 11.74
N LEU A 343 13.33 30.92 11.59
CA LEU A 343 13.17 29.85 12.56
C LEU A 343 14.46 29.03 12.71
N ALA A 344 15.15 28.72 11.61
CA ALA A 344 16.44 28.02 11.65
C ALA A 344 17.53 28.83 12.37
N VAL A 345 17.60 30.14 12.13
CA VAL A 345 18.51 31.06 12.83
C VAL A 345 18.16 31.14 14.32
N LEU A 346 16.88 31.23 14.68
CA LEU A 346 16.44 31.23 16.07
C LEU A 346 16.78 29.91 16.77
N PHE A 347 16.68 28.76 16.09
CA PHE A 347 17.12 27.46 16.62
C PHE A 347 18.64 27.41 16.82
N ALA A 348 19.42 28.01 15.92
CA ALA A 348 20.88 28.06 16.03
C ALA A 348 21.35 29.00 17.15
N LEU A 349 20.72 30.18 17.29
CA LEU A 349 21.12 31.21 18.26
C LEU A 349 20.52 31.00 19.65
N PHE A 350 19.28 30.52 19.73
CA PHE A 350 18.53 30.35 20.97
C PHE A 350 17.98 28.93 21.12
N PRO A 351 18.81 27.88 21.05
CA PRO A 351 18.35 26.49 21.10
C PRO A 351 17.57 26.21 22.37
N ARG A 352 17.98 26.79 23.52
CA ARG A 352 17.30 26.61 24.81
C ARG A 352 15.89 27.22 24.84
N LEU A 353 15.69 28.39 24.23
CA LEU A 353 14.40 29.09 24.24
C LEU A 353 13.33 28.32 23.46
N LEU A 354 13.72 27.67 22.36
CA LEU A 354 12.81 26.87 21.53
C LEU A 354 12.74 25.40 21.98
N ALA A 355 13.84 24.81 22.44
CA ALA A 355 13.87 23.42 22.86
C ALA A 355 13.14 23.18 24.19
N TYR A 356 13.21 24.09 25.18
CA TYR A 356 12.56 23.85 26.47
C TYR A 356 11.02 23.81 26.41
N PRO A 357 10.32 24.72 25.71
CA PRO A 357 8.88 24.59 25.51
C PRO A 357 8.50 23.29 24.80
N LEU A 358 9.25 22.91 23.75
CA LEU A 358 9.04 21.63 23.06
C LEU A 358 9.28 20.44 23.99
N LEU A 359 10.31 20.50 24.84
CA LEU A 359 10.63 19.47 25.83
C LEU A 359 9.52 19.35 26.88
N ILE A 360 8.98 20.46 27.37
CA ILE A 360 7.84 20.47 28.29
C ILE A 360 6.61 19.84 27.62
N ILE A 361 6.30 20.22 26.38
CA ILE A 361 5.19 19.66 25.61
C ILE A 361 5.40 18.15 25.43
N PHE A 362 6.58 17.70 25.01
CA PHE A 362 6.86 16.28 24.81
C PHE A 362 6.87 15.49 26.12
N ALA A 363 7.41 16.05 27.20
CA ALA A 363 7.37 15.43 28.54
C ALA A 363 5.93 15.29 29.03
N TRP A 364 5.10 16.32 28.84
CA TRP A 364 3.68 16.29 29.18
C TRP A 364 2.91 15.29 28.32
N LEU A 365 3.12 15.28 27.00
CA LEU A 365 2.47 14.33 26.09
C LEU A 365 2.87 12.88 26.42
N GLY A 366 4.16 12.64 26.63
CA GLY A 366 4.70 11.34 27.02
C GLY A 366 4.13 10.87 28.36
N GLY A 367 4.12 11.74 29.37
CA GLY A 367 3.50 11.48 30.67
C GLY A 367 2.00 11.17 30.57
N ALA A 368 1.26 11.94 29.77
CA ALA A 368 -0.17 11.73 29.54
C ALA A 368 -0.46 10.39 28.84
N LEU A 369 0.33 10.02 27.83
CA LEU A 369 0.21 8.73 27.14
C LEU A 369 0.55 7.55 28.05
N LEU A 370 1.63 7.65 28.84
CA LEU A 370 1.99 6.64 29.83
C LEU A 370 0.91 6.48 30.91
N TYR A 371 0.38 7.59 31.43
CA TYR A 371 -0.72 7.58 32.39
C TYR A 371 -1.98 6.93 31.80
N ARG A 372 -2.34 7.26 30.56
CA ARG A 372 -3.48 6.65 29.86
C ARG A 372 -3.27 5.16 29.63
N SER A 373 -2.07 4.75 29.23
CA SER A 373 -1.69 3.34 29.09
C SER A 373 -1.81 2.59 30.43
N TYR A 374 -1.26 3.15 31.51
CA TYR A 374 -1.38 2.60 32.86
C TYR A 374 -2.83 2.44 33.30
N LYS A 375 -3.67 3.46 33.08
CA LYS A 375 -5.10 3.42 33.40
C LYS A 375 -5.82 2.29 32.64
N LEU A 376 -5.59 2.17 31.33
CA LEU A 376 -6.15 1.09 30.51
C LEU A 376 -5.71 -0.30 31.00
N HIS A 377 -4.45 -0.44 31.41
CA HIS A 377 -3.92 -1.69 31.94
C HIS A 377 -4.57 -2.07 33.27
N ARG A 378 -4.70 -1.11 34.19
CA ARG A 378 -5.32 -1.29 35.51
C ARG A 378 -6.83 -1.58 35.40
N GLU A 379 -7.54 -0.92 34.48
CA GLU A 379 -8.94 -1.24 34.17
C GLU A 379 -9.08 -2.63 33.54
N GLY A 380 -8.15 -3.03 32.68
CA GLY A 380 -8.08 -4.38 32.12
C GLY A 380 -7.86 -5.45 33.20
N GLN A 381 -6.93 -5.23 34.14
CA GLN A 381 -6.67 -6.13 35.26
C GLN A 381 -7.91 -6.25 36.17
N ARG A 382 -8.52 -5.13 36.58
CA ARG A 382 -9.76 -5.15 37.39
C ARG A 382 -10.89 -5.93 36.72
N LYS A 383 -11.06 -5.82 35.40
CA LYS A 383 -12.06 -6.61 34.65
C LYS A 383 -11.73 -8.10 34.61
N ARG A 384 -10.45 -8.48 34.50
CA ARG A 384 -10.01 -9.89 34.57
C ARG A 384 -10.20 -10.48 35.96
N ASP A 385 -9.88 -9.73 37.01
CA ASP A 385 -10.05 -10.15 38.40
C ASP A 385 -11.53 -10.35 38.73
N ALA A 386 -12.40 -9.41 38.32
CA ALA A 386 -13.86 -9.52 38.48
C ALA A 386 -14.48 -10.69 37.69
N HIS A 387 -13.95 -11.01 36.50
CA HIS A 387 -14.38 -12.21 35.77
C HIS A 387 -13.91 -13.52 36.42
N SER A 388 -12.74 -13.51 37.08
CA SER A 388 -12.20 -14.70 37.76
C SER A 388 -12.96 -15.02 39.05
N SER A 389 -13.40 -14.00 39.80
CA SER A 389 -14.20 -14.17 41.02
C SER A 389 -15.62 -14.65 40.72
N HIS A 390 -16.24 -14.14 39.65
CA HIS A 390 -17.59 -14.57 39.24
C HIS A 390 -17.65 -16.01 38.69
N ARG A 391 -16.53 -16.54 38.20
CA ARG A 391 -16.41 -17.93 37.72
C ARG A 391 -16.16 -18.92 38.86
N LYS A 392 -15.56 -18.47 39.97
CA LYS A 392 -15.36 -19.27 41.20
C LYS A 392 -16.59 -19.34 42.10
N SER A 393 -17.58 -18.47 41.93
CA SER A 393 -18.83 -18.50 42.72
C SER A 393 -19.98 -19.25 42.03
N LYS A 394 -19.75 -19.83 40.85
CA LYS A 394 -20.76 -20.54 40.02
C LYS A 394 -20.37 -21.98 39.66
N GLY A 395 -19.25 -22.48 40.17
CA GLY A 395 -18.89 -23.90 40.18
C GLY A 395 -18.73 -24.33 41.62
#